data_AF-A0A1L1PS91-F1
#
_entry.id   AF-A0A1L1PS91-F1
#
_cell.length_a   1.000
_cell.length_b   1.000
_cell.length_c   1.000
_cell.angle_alpha   90.00
_cell.angle_beta   90.00
_cell.angle_gamma   90.00
#
_symmetry.space_group_name_H-M   'P 1'
#
loop_
_entity.id
_entity.type
_entity.pdbx_description
1 polymer ?
#
loop_
_entity_poly.entity_id
_entity_poly.type
_entity_poly.pdbx_seq_one_letter_code
_entity_poly.pdbx_strand_id
1 'polypeptide(L)'
;MKVTPHVAQNTSGRRSAVPDAIAQTDGYAVSQQKRKLIEQGFGWAKTVGRIRQVMVRGLERIDQLFVLTMAAYNLTRMRTLGQIRLQAQ
;
A
#
# COMPACT_ATOMS: atom_id res chain seq x y z
N MET A 1 8.72 22.65 -3.26
CA MET A 1 7.48 21.84 -3.40
C MET A 1 6.84 21.71 -2.01
N LYS A 2 5.59 22.16 -1.82
CA LYS A 2 4.90 22.08 -0.52
C LYS A 2 4.03 20.81 -0.50
N VAL A 3 4.61 19.68 -0.11
CA VAL A 3 3.94 18.37 -0.08
C VAL A 3 3.61 18.01 1.36
N THR A 4 2.37 17.63 1.63
CA THR A 4 1.97 17.11 2.94
C THR A 4 2.56 15.71 3.14
N PRO A 5 3.26 15.44 4.24
CA PRO A 5 3.89 14.14 4.46
C PRO A 5 2.86 13.01 4.55
N HIS A 6 3.14 11.90 3.86
CA HIS A 6 2.39 10.65 3.97
C HIS A 6 3.00 9.76 5.06
N VAL A 7 2.96 10.22 6.31
CA VAL A 7 3.57 9.55 7.46
C VAL A 7 2.60 9.55 8.64
N ALA A 8 2.49 8.42 9.34
CA ALA A 8 1.71 8.35 10.55
C ALA A 8 2.35 9.15 11.70
N GLN A 9 1.56 10.03 12.30
CA GLN A 9 1.91 10.74 13.51
C GLN A 9 1.92 9.75 14.69
N ASN A 10 3.07 9.59 15.32
CA ASN A 10 3.17 8.97 16.63
C ASN A 10 3.08 10.07 17.68
N THR A 11 2.13 9.94 18.61
CA THR A 11 1.94 10.83 19.76
C THR A 11 2.40 10.20 21.07
N SER A 12 2.82 8.93 21.05
CA SER A 12 3.30 8.19 22.22
C SER A 12 4.82 8.05 22.22
N GLY A 13 5.48 8.36 23.35
CA GLY A 13 6.94 8.26 23.47
C GLY A 13 7.67 9.17 22.47
N ARG A 14 8.35 8.60 21.46
CA ARG A 14 9.04 9.36 20.41
C ARG A 14 8.04 9.97 19.42
N ARG A 15 7.83 11.28 19.51
CA ARG A 15 6.91 12.02 18.64
C ARG A 15 7.41 12.08 17.19
N SER A 16 6.51 11.81 16.23
CA SER A 16 6.81 12.00 14.81
C SER A 16 6.91 13.50 14.46
N ALA A 17 7.70 13.84 13.44
CA ALA A 17 7.80 15.20 12.90
C ALA A 17 6.58 15.60 12.04
N VAL A 18 5.37 15.33 12.54
CA VAL A 18 4.10 15.71 11.91
C VAL A 18 3.40 16.71 12.84
N PRO A 19 3.30 17.99 12.46
CA PRO A 19 2.58 19.00 13.22
C PRO A 19 1.10 18.66 13.42
N ASP A 20 0.53 19.02 14.57
CA ASP A 20 -0.88 18.74 14.89
C ASP A 20 -1.84 19.41 13.91
N ALA A 21 -1.49 20.62 13.44
CA ALA A 21 -2.26 21.32 12.40
C ALA A 21 -2.35 20.53 11.08
N ILE A 22 -1.37 19.68 10.75
CA ILE A 22 -1.45 18.76 9.60
C ILE A 22 -2.30 17.55 9.95
N ALA A 23 -2.08 16.97 11.14
CA ALA A 23 -2.77 15.77 11.60
C ALA A 23 -4.30 15.96 11.73
N GLN A 24 -4.76 17.20 11.95
CA GLN A 24 -6.18 17.57 12.04
C GLN A 24 -6.85 17.79 10.67
N THR A 25 -6.12 17.74 9.56
CA THR A 25 -6.71 17.94 8.24
C THR A 25 -7.43 16.70 7.71
N ASP A 26 -8.53 16.88 6.99
CA ASP A 26 -9.23 15.79 6.30
C ASP A 26 -8.32 15.04 5.32
N GLY A 27 -7.45 15.77 4.63
CA GLY A 27 -6.46 15.21 3.71
C GLY A 27 -5.50 14.24 4.40
N TYR A 28 -5.08 14.56 5.63
CA TYR A 28 -4.25 13.67 6.43
C TYR A 28 -5.03 12.41 6.88
N ALA A 29 -6.30 12.56 7.30
CA ALA A 29 -7.14 11.41 7.66
C ALA A 29 -7.31 10.44 6.48
N VAL A 30 -7.62 10.96 5.27
CA VAL A 30 -7.72 10.15 4.04
C VAL A 30 -6.39 9.49 3.72
N SER A 31 -5.29 10.25 3.76
CA SER A 31 -3.93 9.76 3.55
C SER A 31 -3.62 8.55 4.45
N GLN A 32 -3.93 8.64 5.74
CA GLN A 32 -3.72 7.55 6.71
C GLN A 32 -4.57 6.30 6.41
N GLN A 33 -5.80 6.47 5.93
CA GLN A 33 -6.63 5.34 5.50
C GLN A 33 -6.06 4.68 4.24
N LYS A 34 -5.64 5.46 3.24
CA LYS A 34 -5.08 4.93 1.98
C LYS A 34 -3.75 4.22 2.20
N ARG A 35 -2.92 4.67 3.16
CA ARG A 35 -1.65 3.99 3.52
C ARG A 35 -1.84 2.51 3.86
N LYS A 36 -2.97 2.12 4.43
CA LYS A 36 -3.24 0.70 4.77
C LYS A 36 -3.51 -0.17 3.55
N LEU A 37 -3.87 0.42 2.41
CA LEU A 37 -4.19 -0.33 1.20
C LEU A 37 -2.97 -1.00 0.58
N ILE A 38 -1.78 -0.37 0.66
CA ILE A 38 -0.56 -0.95 0.10
C ILE A 38 -0.12 -2.20 0.88
N GLU A 39 -0.39 -2.25 2.19
CA GLU A 39 -0.08 -3.40 3.03
C GLU A 39 -0.85 -4.65 2.63
N GLN A 40 -2.05 -4.51 2.06
CA GLN A 40 -2.83 -5.66 1.54
C GLN A 40 -2.12 -6.30 0.34
N GLY A 41 -1.62 -5.49 -0.59
CA GLY A 41 -0.87 -5.99 -1.75
C GLY A 41 0.44 -6.65 -1.35
N PHE A 42 1.21 -6.03 -0.45
CA PHE A 42 2.44 -6.62 0.08
C PHE A 42 2.18 -7.89 0.90
N GLY A 43 1.12 -7.91 1.71
CA GLY A 43 0.70 -9.10 2.46
C GLY A 43 0.33 -10.26 1.52
N TRP A 44 -0.50 -9.99 0.52
CA TRP A 44 -0.88 -10.99 -0.48
C TRP A 44 0.33 -11.51 -1.25
N ALA A 45 1.22 -10.64 -1.71
CA ALA A 45 2.39 -11.06 -2.47
C ALA A 45 3.36 -11.89 -1.63
N LYS A 46 3.53 -11.57 -0.34
CA LYS A 46 4.38 -12.37 0.56
C LYS A 46 3.81 -13.76 0.79
N THR A 47 2.49 -13.87 0.94
CA THR A 47 1.82 -15.13 1.27
C THR A 47 1.52 -15.99 0.03
N VAL A 48 0.95 -15.40 -1.02
CA VAL A 48 0.50 -16.08 -2.25
C VAL A 48 1.54 -15.96 -3.36
N GLY A 49 2.09 -14.76 -3.55
CA GLY A 49 3.07 -14.46 -4.60
C GLY A 49 4.51 -14.93 -4.32
N ARG A 50 4.75 -15.58 -3.17
CA ARG A 50 6.05 -16.13 -2.74
C ARG A 50 7.21 -15.14 -2.68
N ILE A 51 6.96 -13.82 -2.62
CA ILE A 51 8.05 -12.82 -2.50
C ILE A 51 8.75 -12.87 -1.14
N ARG A 52 8.15 -13.52 -0.13
CA ARG A 52 8.76 -13.74 1.19
C ARG A 52 10.00 -14.64 1.11
N GLN A 53 9.99 -15.61 0.21
CA GLN A 53 11.04 -16.61 0.01
C GLN A 53 11.15 -16.91 -1.49
N VAL A 54 11.81 -16.01 -2.22
CA VAL A 54 11.99 -16.13 -3.67
C VAL A 54 12.91 -17.30 -4.03
N MET A 55 12.57 -18.02 -5.09
CA MET A 55 13.33 -19.20 -5.55
C MET A 55 14.36 -18.86 -6.64
N VAL A 56 14.44 -17.60 -7.06
CA VAL A 56 15.37 -17.10 -8.08
C VAL A 56 16.51 -16.33 -7.42
N ARG A 57 17.66 -16.26 -8.11
CA ARG A 57 18.84 -15.50 -7.67
C ARG A 57 19.16 -14.39 -8.67
N GLY A 58 19.62 -13.25 -8.17
CA GLY A 58 19.96 -12.06 -8.96
C GLY A 58 18.86 -10.99 -8.97
N LEU A 59 19.26 -9.72 -8.89
CA LEU A 59 18.33 -8.58 -8.76
C LEU A 59 17.36 -8.49 -9.93
N GLU A 60 17.84 -8.69 -11.16
CA GLU A 60 17.00 -8.64 -12.37
C GLU A 60 15.86 -9.68 -12.34
N ARG A 61 16.15 -10.93 -11.95
CA ARG A 61 15.13 -11.99 -11.87
C ARG A 61 14.14 -11.74 -10.74
N ILE A 62 14.62 -11.19 -9.62
CA ILE A 62 13.76 -10.81 -8.49
C ILE A 62 12.83 -9.66 -8.88
N ASP A 63 13.34 -8.68 -9.63
CA ASP A 63 12.56 -7.55 -10.13
C ASP A 63 11.42 -8.01 -11.05
N GLN A 64 11.73 -8.87 -12.03
CA GLN A 64 10.71 -9.46 -12.90
C GLN A 64 9.65 -10.24 -12.11
N LEU A 65 10.06 -11.08 -11.15
CA LEU A 65 9.14 -11.81 -10.27
C LEU A 65 8.24 -10.85 -9.47
N PHE A 66 8.81 -9.78 -8.94
CA PHE A 66 8.09 -8.79 -8.14
C PHE A 66 7.04 -8.07 -8.98
N VAL A 67 7.41 -7.57 -10.16
CA VAL A 67 6.50 -6.88 -11.09
C VAL A 67 5.36 -7.78 -11.51
N LEU A 68 5.66 -9.03 -11.91
CA LEU A 68 4.64 -9.99 -12.30
C LEU A 68 3.67 -10.32 -11.15
N THR A 69 4.20 -10.46 -9.93
CA THR A 69 3.38 -10.71 -8.73
C THR A 69 2.46 -9.53 -8.42
N MET A 70 2.97 -8.30 -8.50
CA MET A 70 2.16 -7.09 -8.28
C MET A 70 1.08 -6.93 -9.36
N ALA A 71 1.40 -7.26 -10.62
CA ALA A 71 0.42 -7.28 -11.70
C ALA A 71 -0.71 -8.30 -11.43
N ALA A 72 -0.36 -9.51 -11.00
CA ALA A 72 -1.35 -10.54 -10.63
C ALA A 72 -2.24 -10.10 -9.45
N TYR A 73 -1.68 -9.41 -8.45
CA TYR A 73 -2.46 -8.82 -7.37
C TYR A 73 -3.45 -7.77 -7.89
N ASN A 74 -3.02 -6.88 -8.78
CA ASN A 74 -3.88 -5.85 -9.37
C ASN A 74 -5.05 -6.48 -10.14
N LEU A 75 -4.81 -7.52 -10.95
CA LEU A 75 -5.86 -8.27 -11.64
C LEU A 75 -6.86 -8.89 -10.67
N THR A 76 -6.37 -9.54 -9.61
CA THR A 76 -7.21 -10.14 -8.56
C THR A 76 -8.07 -9.08 -7.87
N ARG A 77 -7.49 -7.92 -7.54
CA ARG A 77 -8.19 -6.79 -6.91
C ARG A 77 -9.26 -6.19 -7.82
N MET A 78 -9.02 -6.11 -9.13
CA MET A 78 -10.00 -5.57 -10.08
C MET A 78 -11.31 -6.36 -10.09
N ARG A 79 -11.30 -7.66 -9.80
CA ARG A 79 -12.52 -8.48 -9.68
C ARG A 79 -13.52 -7.88 -8.69
N THR A 80 -13.05 -7.51 -7.49
CA THR A 80 -13.91 -6.93 -6.46
C THR A 80 -14.32 -5.50 -6.80
N LEU A 81 -13.42 -4.72 -7.40
CA LEU A 81 -13.72 -3.34 -7.81
C LEU A 81 -14.78 -3.28 -8.92
N GLY A 82 -14.74 -4.20 -9.87
CA GLY A 82 -15.75 -4.33 -10.93
C GLY A 82 -17.15 -4.63 -10.36
N GLN A 83 -17.24 -5.49 -9.35
CA GLN A 83 -18.49 -5.78 -8.66
C GLN A 83 -19.06 -4.56 -7.94
N ILE A 84 -18.22 -3.78 -7.25
CA ILE A 84 -18.64 -2.53 -6.59
C ILE A 84 -19.24 -1.55 -7.61
N ARG A 85 -18.65 -1.46 -8.81
CA ARG A 85 -19.15 -0.58 -9.88
C ARG A 85 -20.55 -0.98 -10.36
N LEU A 86 -20.82 -2.29 -10.46
CA LEU A 86 -22.14 -2.80 -10.87
C LEU A 86 -23.21 -2.60 -9.79
N GLN A 87 -22.83 -2.56 -8.51
CA GLN A 87 -23.77 -2.31 -7.39
C GLN A 87 -24.14 -0.83 -7.22
N ALA A 88 -23.31 0.07 -7.75
CA ALA A 88 -23.53 1.52 -7.67
C ALA A 88 -24.30 2.09 -8.89
N GLN A 89 -24.68 1.24 -9.84
CA GLN A 89 -25.54 1.55 -10.99
C GLN A 89 -26.96 1.05 -10.72
#